data_AF-A0A9P6BT11-F1
#
_entry.id   AF-A0A9P6BT11-F1
#
_cell.length_a   1.000
_cell.length_b   1.000
_cell.length_c   1.000
_cell.angle_alpha   90.00
_cell.angle_beta   90.00
_cell.angle_gamma   90.00
#
_symmetry.space_group_name_H-M   'P 1'
#
loop_
_entity.id
_entity.type
_entity.pdbx_description
1 polymer ?
#
loop_
_entity_poly.entity_id
_entity_poly.type
_entity_poly.pdbx_seq_one_letter_code
_entity_poly.pdbx_strand_id
1 'polypeptide(L)'
;MTSPGSGLDMVENPSSLITKRKIQEMVAQIDPSERLEPEVEDILLELADEFIESVTQFACRLATHRKSSTLEVKDVQLHLERNWNIRIPGFASEEIRSVRKSTVPSSHTQKITAVNNAKASLANSK
;
A
#
# COMPACT_ATOMS: atom_id res chain seq x y z
N MET A 1 15.90 46.92 23.81
CA MET A 1 16.28 46.88 22.39
C MET A 1 16.13 45.45 21.91
N THR A 2 15.30 45.27 20.90
CA THR A 2 14.88 44.00 20.31
C THR A 2 15.90 43.51 19.29
N SER A 3 16.26 42.22 19.31
CA SER A 3 16.28 41.32 18.15
C SER A 3 16.73 39.90 18.56
N PRO A 4 15.94 38.86 18.23
CA PRO A 4 16.36 37.46 18.25
C PRO A 4 16.94 37.07 16.88
N GLY A 5 18.14 36.50 16.88
CA GLY A 5 18.78 35.94 15.69
C GLY A 5 18.33 34.50 15.45
N SER A 6 17.59 34.33 14.37
CA SER A 6 17.22 33.09 13.70
C SER A 6 18.38 32.12 13.53
N GLY A 7 18.24 30.95 14.13
CA GLY A 7 18.95 29.73 13.77
C GLY A 7 17.94 28.60 13.86
N LEU A 8 17.15 28.42 12.81
CA LEU A 8 16.47 27.15 12.56
C LEU A 8 17.58 26.17 12.20
N ASP A 9 18.33 25.74 13.21
CA ASP A 9 19.13 24.53 13.09
C ASP A 9 18.13 23.44 12.77
N MET A 10 18.24 22.96 11.54
CA MET A 10 17.44 21.88 11.01
C MET A 10 17.49 20.75 12.02
N VAL A 11 16.32 20.42 12.59
CA VAL A 11 16.18 19.18 13.34
C VAL A 11 16.35 18.08 12.32
N GLU A 12 17.60 17.69 12.10
CA GLU A 12 17.92 16.41 11.47
C GLU A 12 17.38 15.37 12.45
N ASN A 13 16.13 15.00 12.21
CA ASN A 13 15.39 14.09 13.07
C ASN A 13 16.16 12.76 12.98
N PRO A 14 16.79 12.26 14.06
CA PRO A 14 17.51 10.98 14.01
C PRO A 14 16.57 9.78 13.78
N SER A 15 15.27 10.05 13.60
CA SER A 15 14.22 9.14 13.22
C SER A 15 13.93 9.08 11.72
N SER A 16 14.52 9.93 10.88
CA SER A 16 14.31 9.83 9.43
C SER A 16 15.08 8.63 8.89
N LEU A 17 14.34 7.57 8.57
CA LEU A 17 14.89 6.28 8.13
C LEU A 17 15.53 6.36 6.74
N ILE A 18 15.18 7.40 5.97
CA ILE A 18 15.65 7.64 4.61
C ILE A 18 16.30 9.02 4.56
N THR A 19 17.49 9.11 3.98
CA THR A 19 18.21 10.39 3.82
C THR A 19 18.02 10.95 2.41
N LYS A 20 18.19 12.27 2.24
CA LYS A 20 18.20 12.91 0.90
C LYS A 20 19.20 12.24 -0.05
N ARG A 21 20.37 11.87 0.46
CA ARG A 21 21.38 11.11 -0.30
C ARG A 21 20.80 9.81 -0.86
N LYS A 22 20.00 9.09 -0.09
CA LYS A 22 19.41 7.82 -0.54
C LYS A 22 18.39 8.02 -1.65
N ILE A 23 17.58 9.09 -1.57
CA ILE A 23 16.65 9.48 -2.63
C ILE A 23 17.41 9.78 -3.93
N GLN A 24 18.50 10.56 -3.87
CA GLN A 24 19.34 10.86 -5.03
C GLN A 24 19.94 9.59 -5.64
N GLU A 25 20.44 8.66 -4.82
CA GLU A 25 20.94 7.36 -5.27
C GLU A 25 19.84 6.51 -5.94
N MET A 26 18.59 6.60 -5.49
CA MET A 26 17.46 5.88 -6.08
C MET A 26 17.03 6.50 -7.42
N VAL A 27 17.00 7.84 -7.51
CA VAL A 27 16.70 8.54 -8.77
C VAL A 27 17.74 8.19 -9.83
N ALA A 28 19.03 8.23 -9.48
CA ALA A 28 20.11 7.90 -10.41
C ALA A 28 20.07 6.45 -10.92
N GLN A 29 19.46 5.52 -10.17
CA GLN A 29 19.24 4.14 -10.64
C GLN A 29 18.12 4.03 -11.68
N ILE A 30 17.18 4.98 -11.69
CA ILE A 30 16.07 5.05 -12.64
C ILE A 30 16.49 5.86 -13.87
N ASP A 31 16.99 7.08 -13.64
CA ASP A 31 17.54 7.97 -14.65
C ASP A 31 18.78 8.70 -14.10
N PRO A 32 20.00 8.37 -14.60
CA PRO A 32 21.23 9.04 -14.17
C PRO A 32 21.32 10.53 -14.51
N SER A 33 20.49 11.03 -15.43
CA SER A 33 20.53 12.43 -15.88
C SER A 33 19.60 13.34 -15.07
N GLU A 34 18.62 12.75 -14.39
CA GLU A 34 17.61 13.48 -13.63
C GLU A 34 18.18 14.01 -12.30
N ARG A 35 17.81 15.24 -11.95
CA ARG A 35 18.22 15.93 -10.72
C ARG A 35 16.98 16.51 -10.06
N LEU A 36 16.63 16.02 -8.88
CA LEU A 36 15.53 16.58 -8.12
C LEU A 36 15.90 17.91 -7.49
N GLU A 37 14.94 18.83 -7.44
CA GLU A 37 15.06 20.05 -6.66
C GLU A 37 14.96 19.74 -5.15
N PRO A 38 15.64 20.51 -4.28
CA PRO A 38 15.66 20.22 -2.85
C PRO A 38 14.27 20.11 -2.19
N GLU A 39 13.31 20.93 -2.64
CA GLU A 39 11.93 20.91 -2.13
C GLU A 39 11.19 19.63 -2.52
N VAL A 40 11.45 19.09 -3.72
CA VAL A 40 10.87 17.80 -4.15
C VAL A 40 11.45 16.66 -3.33
N GLU A 41 12.74 16.70 -3.01
CA GLU A 41 13.35 15.72 -2.11
C GLU A 41 12.69 15.72 -0.73
N ASP A 42 12.38 16.90 -0.17
CA ASP A 42 11.69 17.04 1.12
C ASP A 42 10.28 16.44 1.09
N ILE A 43 9.52 16.69 0.01
CA ILE A 43 8.18 16.09 -0.17
C ILE A 43 8.28 14.57 -0.27
N LEU A 44 9.26 14.03 -1.01
CA LEU A 44 9.44 12.58 -1.13
C LEU A 44 9.80 11.93 0.21
N LEU A 45 10.58 12.61 1.05
CA LEU A 45 10.89 12.13 2.40
C LEU A 45 9.65 12.10 3.29
N GLU A 46 8.83 13.16 3.26
CA GLU A 46 7.57 13.22 4.01
C GLU A 46 6.61 12.09 3.58
N LEU A 47 6.46 11.88 2.27
CA LEU A 47 5.63 10.80 1.73
C LEU A 47 6.17 9.42 2.12
N ALA A 48 7.49 9.24 2.20
CA ALA A 48 8.08 7.98 2.61
C ALA A 48 7.84 7.70 4.10
N ASP A 49 7.95 8.72 4.95
CA ASP A 49 7.66 8.60 6.38
C ASP A 49 6.17 8.27 6.61
N GLU A 50 5.25 8.96 5.92
CA GLU A 50 3.81 8.66 5.98
C GLU A 50 3.51 7.24 5.50
N PHE A 51 4.16 6.81 4.41
CA PHE A 51 4.01 5.45 3.89
C PHE A 51 4.42 4.39 4.92
N ILE A 52 5.57 4.57 5.57
CA ILE A 52 6.07 3.64 6.59
C ILE A 52 5.12 3.58 7.79
N GLU A 53 4.65 4.74 8.26
CA GLU A 53 3.69 4.79 9.37
C GLU A 53 2.38 4.08 9.01
N SER A 54 1.79 4.41 7.86
CA SER A 54 0.54 3.82 7.37
C SER A 54 0.64 2.30 7.24
N VAL A 55 1.70 1.81 6.58
CA VAL A 55 1.93 0.37 6.38
C VAL A 55 2.13 -0.35 7.70
N THR A 56 2.95 0.22 8.60
CA THR A 56 3.26 -0.40 9.89
C THR A 56 2.03 -0.46 10.79
N GLN A 57 1.24 0.62 10.86
CA GLN A 57 0.01 0.64 11.63
C GLN A 57 -0.98 -0.42 11.15
N PHE A 58 -1.18 -0.55 9.83
CA PHE A 58 -2.09 -1.56 9.28
C PHE A 58 -1.57 -2.99 9.52
N ALA A 59 -0.27 -3.21 9.34
CA ALA A 59 0.34 -4.52 9.59
C ALA A 59 0.22 -4.93 11.07
N CYS A 60 0.40 -4.00 12.02
CA CYS A 60 0.15 -4.27 13.45
C CYS A 60 -1.32 -4.62 13.73
N ARG A 61 -2.27 -3.97 13.05
CA ARG A 61 -3.70 -4.34 13.14
C ARG A 61 -3.96 -5.74 12.58
N LEU A 62 -3.29 -6.14 11.50
CA LEU A 62 -3.38 -7.50 10.95
C LEU A 62 -2.80 -8.56 11.90
N ALA A 63 -1.64 -8.30 12.50
CA ALA A 63 -1.05 -9.18 13.51
C ALA A 63 -2.02 -9.40 14.69
N THR A 64 -2.62 -8.30 15.18
CA THR A 64 -3.65 -8.35 16.22
C THR A 64 -4.89 -9.11 15.76
N HIS A 65 -5.34 -8.91 14.51
CA HIS A 65 -6.53 -9.57 13.95
C HIS A 65 -6.41 -11.11 13.92
N ARG A 66 -5.21 -11.65 13.67
CA ARG A 66 -4.95 -13.09 13.78
C ARG A 66 -4.66 -13.57 15.21
N LYS A 67 -4.84 -12.70 16.22
CA LYS A 67 -4.58 -12.96 17.65
C LYS A 67 -3.11 -13.17 17.99
N SER A 68 -2.20 -12.54 17.24
CA SER A 68 -0.76 -12.55 17.52
C SER A 68 -0.33 -11.23 18.16
N SER A 69 0.58 -11.29 19.11
CA SER A 69 1.26 -10.12 19.69
C SER A 69 2.57 -9.78 18.98
N THR A 70 2.91 -10.52 17.92
CA THR A 70 4.15 -10.37 17.16
C THR A 70 3.83 -10.01 15.72
N LEU A 71 4.43 -8.92 15.25
CA LEU A 71 4.37 -8.52 13.85
C LEU A 71 5.20 -9.50 13.01
N GLU A 72 4.60 -10.11 12.00
CA GLU A 72 5.27 -11.02 11.09
C GLU A 72 5.27 -10.45 9.67
N VAL A 73 6.20 -10.93 8.83
CA VAL A 73 6.36 -10.47 7.45
C VAL A 73 5.07 -10.59 6.63
N LYS A 74 4.26 -11.63 6.88
CA LYS A 74 2.97 -11.84 6.21
C LYS A 74 1.96 -10.69 6.44
N ASP A 75 2.04 -9.98 7.56
CA ASP A 75 1.13 -8.87 7.87
C ASP A 75 1.44 -7.66 6.97
N VAL A 76 2.72 -7.30 6.90
CA VAL A 76 3.20 -6.22 6.02
C VAL A 76 2.94 -6.58 4.57
N GLN A 77 3.30 -7.81 4.18
CA GLN A 77 3.17 -8.27 2.81
C GLN A 77 1.70 -8.27 2.33
N LEU A 78 0.75 -8.70 3.17
CA LEU A 78 -0.67 -8.68 2.81
C LEU A 78 -1.17 -7.26 2.55
N HIS A 79 -0.76 -6.29 3.36
CA HIS A 79 -1.16 -4.89 3.18
C HIS A 79 -0.55 -4.28 1.91
N LEU A 80 0.74 -4.51 1.65
CA LEU A 80 1.39 -4.06 0.42
C LEU A 80 0.71 -4.64 -0.83
N GLU A 81 0.37 -5.92 -0.84
CA GLU A 81 -0.24 -6.57 -2.01
C GLU A 81 -1.69 -6.12 -2.22
N ARG A 82 -2.49 -5.96 -1.16
CA ARG A 82 -3.93 -5.68 -1.28
C ARG A 82 -4.27 -4.20 -1.40
N ASN A 83 -3.50 -3.32 -0.76
CA ASN A 83 -3.79 -1.90 -0.71
C ASN A 83 -2.91 -1.09 -1.67
N TRP A 84 -1.65 -1.49 -1.84
CA TRP A 84 -0.68 -0.77 -2.67
C TRP A 84 -0.40 -1.46 -4.00
N ASN A 85 -0.88 -2.70 -4.18
CA ASN A 85 -0.58 -3.53 -5.33
C ASN A 85 0.94 -3.72 -5.55
N ILE A 86 1.71 -3.67 -4.45
CA ILE A 86 3.16 -3.88 -4.42
C ILE A 86 3.43 -5.34 -4.02
N ARG A 87 4.20 -6.05 -4.84
CA ARG A 87 4.53 -7.45 -4.58
C ARG A 87 6.04 -7.64 -4.50
N ILE A 88 6.51 -8.07 -3.34
CA ILE A 88 7.93 -8.34 -3.11
C ILE A 88 8.26 -9.79 -3.49
N PRO A 89 9.13 -10.03 -4.50
CA PRO A 89 9.58 -11.37 -4.85
C PRO A 89 10.27 -12.06 -3.66
N GLY A 90 10.13 -13.39 -3.55
CA GLY A 90 10.75 -14.18 -2.47
C GLY A 90 10.05 -14.11 -1.11
N PHE A 91 9.22 -13.09 -0.87
CA PHE A 91 8.40 -12.98 0.33
C PHE A 91 6.95 -13.37 0.11
N ALA A 92 6.51 -13.48 -1.16
CA ALA A 92 5.12 -13.71 -1.49
C ALA A 92 4.61 -15.07 -0.98
N SER A 93 3.95 -15.11 0.18
CA SER A 93 3.33 -16.33 0.70
C SER A 93 2.29 -16.89 -0.27
N GLU A 94 2.34 -18.19 -0.56
CA GLU A 94 1.29 -18.88 -1.33
C GLU A 94 -0.09 -18.77 -0.65
N GLU A 95 -0.15 -18.48 0.64
CA GLU A 95 -1.38 -18.32 1.43
C GLU A 95 -2.19 -17.08 1.03
N ILE A 96 -1.50 -16.02 0.59
CA ILE A 96 -2.12 -14.78 0.13
C ILE A 96 -2.79 -14.97 -1.25
N ARG A 97 -2.38 -16.02 -2.00
CA ARG A 97 -3.07 -16.54 -3.19
C ARG A 97 -4.29 -17.40 -2.83
N SER A 98 -4.95 -17.15 -1.71
CA SER A 98 -6.34 -17.57 -1.51
C SER A 98 -7.28 -16.73 -2.39
N VAL A 99 -7.10 -16.80 -3.72
CA VAL A 99 -8.21 -16.68 -4.65
C VAL A 99 -9.11 -17.89 -4.36
N ARG A 100 -9.86 -17.81 -3.26
CA ARG A 100 -11.00 -18.69 -3.07
C ARG A 100 -11.85 -18.45 -4.31
N LYS A 101 -12.02 -19.49 -5.14
CA LYS A 101 -13.08 -19.47 -6.13
C LYS A 101 -14.32 -19.01 -5.38
N SER A 102 -14.84 -17.84 -5.73
CA SER A 102 -16.03 -17.30 -5.06
C SER A 102 -17.10 -18.39 -5.15
N THR A 103 -17.38 -19.05 -4.03
CA THR A 103 -18.39 -20.09 -3.99
C THR A 103 -19.71 -19.36 -4.14
N VAL A 104 -20.22 -19.33 -5.36
CA VAL A 104 -21.50 -18.72 -5.67
C VAL A 104 -22.57 -19.53 -4.92
N PRO A 105 -23.30 -18.92 -3.95
CA PRO A 105 -24.32 -19.65 -3.24
C PRO A 105 -25.42 -20.08 -4.21
N SER A 106 -26.04 -21.24 -4.00
CA SER A 106 -27.07 -21.79 -4.89
C SER A 106 -28.24 -20.83 -5.11
N SER A 107 -28.57 -20.00 -4.11
CA SER A 107 -29.56 -18.94 -4.20
C SER A 107 -29.19 -17.84 -5.20
N HIS A 108 -27.91 -17.52 -5.34
CA HIS A 108 -27.43 -16.57 -6.36
C HIS A 108 -27.52 -17.19 -7.76
N THR A 109 -27.15 -18.47 -7.91
CA THR A 109 -27.30 -19.19 -9.19
C THR A 109 -28.76 -19.28 -9.63
N GLN A 110 -29.69 -19.55 -8.70
CA GLN A 110 -31.13 -19.55 -8.97
C GLN A 110 -31.62 -18.18 -9.43
N LYS A 111 -31.19 -17.09 -8.76
CA LYS A 111 -31.52 -15.72 -9.16
C LYS A 111 -30.99 -15.38 -10.56
N ILE A 112 -29.75 -15.74 -10.86
CA ILE A 112 -29.17 -15.54 -12.20
C ILE A 112 -29.96 -16.30 -13.26
N THR A 113 -30.35 -17.55 -12.99
CA THR A 113 -31.16 -18.37 -13.91
C THR A 113 -32.52 -17.73 -14.15
N ALA A 114 -33.21 -17.27 -13.10
CA ALA A 114 -34.50 -16.59 -13.21
C ALA A 114 -34.41 -15.30 -14.04
N VAL A 115 -33.37 -14.49 -13.83
CA VAL A 115 -33.12 -13.27 -14.62
C VAL A 115 -32.86 -13.59 -16.09
N ASN A 116 -32.07 -14.63 -16.37
CA ASN A 116 -31.79 -15.04 -17.74
C ASN A 116 -33.04 -15.56 -18.46
N ASN A 117 -33.88 -16.33 -17.78
CA ASN A 117 -35.16 -16.80 -18.32
C ASN A 117 -36.12 -15.64 -18.60
N ALA A 118 -36.21 -14.67 -17.70
CA ALA A 118 -37.01 -13.46 -17.91
C ALA A 118 -36.52 -12.66 -19.13
N LYS A 119 -35.20 -12.47 -19.26
CA LYS A 119 -34.60 -11.80 -20.44
C LYS A 119 -34.90 -12.54 -21.75
N ALA A 120 -34.79 -13.86 -21.75
CA ALA A 120 -35.12 -14.69 -22.92
C ALA A 120 -36.61 -14.59 -23.29
N SER A 121 -37.50 -14.63 -22.30
CA SER A 121 -38.94 -14.48 -22.53
C SER A 121 -39.34 -13.12 -23.13
N LEU A 122 -38.67 -12.04 -22.71
CA LEU A 122 -38.88 -10.70 -23.26
C LEU A 122 -38.35 -10.57 -24.69
N ALA A 123 -37.24 -11.24 -25.02
CA ALA A 123 -36.68 -11.26 -26.37
C ALA A 123 -37.57 -12.02 -27.36
N ASN A 124 -38.27 -13.06 -26.91
CA ASN A 124 -39.22 -13.84 -27.72
C ASN A 124 -40.61 -13.18 -27.88
N SER A 125 -40.90 -12.12 -27.12
CA SER A 125 -42.15 -11.36 -27.21
C SER A 125 -42.04 -10.11 -28.10
N LYS A 126 -40.95 -9.96 -28.86
CA LYS A 126 -40.77 -8.95 -29.91
C LYS A 126 -40.70 -9.64 -31.27
#